data_AF-A0A4R5K702-F1
#
_entry.id   AF-A0A4R5K702-F1
#
_cell.length_a   1.000
_cell.length_b   1.000
_cell.length_c   1.000
_cell.angle_alpha   90.00
_cell.angle_beta   90.00
_cell.angle_gamma   90.00
#
_symmetry.space_group_name_H-M   'P 1'
#
loop_
_entity.id
_entity.type
_entity.pdbx_description
1 polymer ?
#
loop_
_entity_poly.entity_id
_entity_poly.type
_entity_poly.pdbx_seq_one_letter_code
_entity_poly.pdbx_strand_id
1 'polypeptide(L)'
;MLEDAVWGIFVAEATGRFPNFFPIAVYTSKERAIEEINALPRDLNYQLLRLPVNRNFAYYNKKTGKLVGMDGVYHEHYHHKDDDNKRDDQ
;
A
#
# COMPACT_ATOMS: atom_id res chain seq x y z
N MET A 1 -9.61 -23.23 2.20
CA MET A 1 -8.15 -23.22 2.03
C MET A 1 -7.68 -21.82 2.33
N LEU A 2 -6.65 -21.63 3.17
CA LEU A 2 -6.03 -20.31 3.29
C LEU A 2 -5.43 -19.99 1.93
N GLU A 3 -5.94 -18.96 1.26
CA GLU A 3 -5.42 -18.53 -0.02
C GLU A 3 -3.99 -18.03 0.16
N ASP A 4 -3.06 -18.58 -0.64
CA ASP A 4 -1.67 -18.14 -0.70
C ASP A 4 -1.65 -16.65 -1.06
N ALA A 5 -1.04 -15.85 -0.20
CA ALA A 5 -0.93 -14.42 -0.37
C ALA A 5 0.46 -13.95 0.03
N VAL A 6 0.90 -12.87 -0.60
CA VAL A 6 2.11 -12.14 -0.23
C VAL A 6 1.74 -10.75 0.26
N TRP A 7 2.63 -10.16 1.05
CA TRP A 7 2.51 -8.84 1.64
C TRP A 7 3.45 -7.91 0.90
N GLY A 8 2.88 -7.05 0.05
CA GLY A 8 3.62 -6.05 -0.71
C GLY A 8 3.67 -4.71 0.03
N ILE A 9 4.84 -4.12 0.11
CA ILE A 9 5.04 -2.76 0.63
C ILE A 9 5.18 -1.81 -0.56
N PHE A 10 4.43 -0.71 -0.52
CA PHE A 10 4.45 0.34 -1.53
C PHE A 10 4.75 1.68 -0.88
N VAL A 11 5.56 2.50 -1.56
CA VAL A 11 5.69 3.92 -1.23
C VAL A 11 4.53 4.66 -1.89
N ALA A 12 3.92 5.59 -1.15
CA ALA A 12 2.87 6.47 -1.63
C ALA A 12 3.33 7.93 -1.48
N GLU A 13 3.75 8.54 -2.58
CA GLU A 13 4.13 9.95 -2.59
C GLU A 13 2.92 10.87 -2.80
N ALA A 14 2.87 11.97 -2.05
CA ALA A 14 1.87 13.02 -2.25
C ALA A 14 2.24 14.03 -3.36
N THR A 15 3.31 13.78 -4.13
CA THR A 15 3.98 14.79 -4.97
C THR A 15 3.22 15.16 -6.25
N GLY A 16 2.03 14.60 -6.49
CA GLY A 16 1.22 14.86 -7.69
C GLY A 16 1.87 14.46 -9.02
N ARG A 17 3.13 13.99 -8.99
CA ARG A 17 3.93 13.56 -10.15
C ARG A 17 3.94 12.04 -10.19
N PHE A 18 3.66 11.47 -11.36
CA PHE A 18 3.69 10.02 -11.56
C PHE A 18 5.13 9.53 -11.87
N PRO A 19 5.57 8.36 -11.35
CA PRO A 19 4.84 7.46 -10.46
C PRO A 19 4.86 7.94 -9.00
N ASN A 20 3.67 8.05 -8.41
CA ASN A 20 3.49 8.41 -7.00
C ASN A 20 3.11 7.21 -6.12
N PHE A 21 3.10 6.00 -6.70
CA PHE A 21 2.82 4.75 -6.02
C PHE A 21 3.63 3.64 -6.67
N PHE A 22 4.57 3.04 -5.94
CA PHE A 22 5.46 2.00 -6.49
C PHE A 22 5.89 0.98 -5.43
N PRO A 23 6.10 -0.30 -5.83
CA PRO A 23 6.48 -1.36 -4.91
C PRO A 23 7.93 -1.22 -4.46
N ILE A 24 8.21 -1.57 -3.21
CA ILE A 24 9.58 -1.59 -2.66
C ILE A 24 9.99 -2.95 -2.11
N ALA A 25 9.05 -3.76 -1.63
CA ALA A 25 9.35 -5.09 -1.08
C ALA A 25 8.13 -6.01 -1.09
N VAL A 26 8.37 -7.33 -1.00
CA VAL A 26 7.35 -8.38 -0.93
C VAL A 26 7.77 -9.45 0.07
N TYR A 27 6.87 -9.82 0.98
CA TYR A 27 7.10 -10.82 2.02
C TYR A 27 5.99 -11.89 2.03
N THR A 28 6.32 -13.08 2.50
CA THR A 28 5.32 -14.13 2.76
C THR A 28 4.67 -14.02 4.14
N SER A 29 5.24 -13.21 5.05
CA SER A 29 4.74 -12.95 6.41
C SER A 29 4.35 -11.48 6.57
N LYS A 30 3.21 -11.23 7.23
CA LYS A 30 2.75 -9.87 7.56
C LYS A 30 3.72 -9.20 8.53
N GLU A 31 4.17 -9.96 9.52
CA GLU A 31 5.04 -9.51 10.61
C GLU A 31 6.36 -9.01 10.06
N ARG A 32 6.98 -9.75 9.13
CA ARG A 32 8.20 -9.32 8.44
C ARG A 32 8.01 -8.05 7.62
N ALA A 33 6.87 -7.92 6.95
CA ALA A 33 6.58 -6.70 6.20
C ALA A 33 6.40 -5.48 7.13
N ILE A 34 5.79 -5.67 8.29
CA ILE A 34 5.64 -4.60 9.30
C ILE A 34 6.98 -4.24 9.93
N GLU A 35 7.82 -5.23 10.26
CA GLU A 35 9.20 -4.99 10.74
C GLU A 35 9.97 -4.12 9.75
N GLU A 36 9.87 -4.41 8.45
CA GLU A 36 10.48 -3.59 7.40
C GLU A 36 9.92 -2.17 7.40
N ILE A 37 8.59 -1.99 7.38
CA ILE A 37 7.95 -0.66 7.38
C ILE A 37 8.44 0.20 8.55
N ASN A 38 8.56 -0.39 9.75
CA ASN A 38 9.01 0.31 10.94
C ASN A 38 10.48 0.75 10.88
N ALA A 39 11.29 0.14 10.02
CA ALA A 39 12.69 0.48 9.78
C ALA A 39 12.89 1.49 8.64
N LEU A 40 11.85 1.78 7.85
CA LEU A 40 11.91 2.72 6.73
C LEU A 40 11.91 4.19 7.17
N PRO A 41 12.37 5.12 6.31
CA PRO A 41 12.31 6.56 6.56
C PRO A 41 10.89 7.05 6.88
N ARG A 42 10.75 7.96 7.85
CA ARG A 42 9.44 8.48 8.31
C ARG A 42 8.95 9.72 7.56
N ASP A 43 9.69 10.19 6.57
CA ASP A 43 9.34 11.33 5.73
C ASP A 43 8.43 10.96 4.53
N LEU A 44 8.10 9.67 4.41
CA LEU A 44 7.27 9.10 3.36
C LEU A 44 6.08 8.34 3.95
N ASN A 45 5.04 8.19 3.12
CA ASN A 45 3.90 7.34 3.45
C ASN A 45 4.07 5.97 2.78
N TYR A 46 3.63 4.93 3.47
CA TYR A 46 3.69 3.56 2.97
C TYR A 46 2.32 2.92 2.98
N GLN A 47 2.13 1.94 2.11
CA GLN A 47 0.96 1.07 2.10
C GLN A 47 1.38 -0.39 2.11
N LEU A 48 0.74 -1.18 2.95
CA LEU A 48 0.92 -2.62 3.03
C LEU A 48 -0.29 -3.31 2.40
N LEU A 49 -0.07 -4.07 1.34
CA LEU A 49 -1.14 -4.74 0.59
C LEU A 49 -1.00 -6.26 0.72
N ARG A 50 -2.11 -6.96 1.00
CA ARG A 50 -2.16 -8.43 0.92
C ARG A 50 -2.56 -8.88 -0.48
N LEU A 51 -1.58 -9.24 -1.28
CA LEU A 51 -1.76 -9.64 -2.68
C LEU A 51 -1.98 -11.15 -2.79
N PRO A 52 -3.13 -11.61 -3.32
CA PRO A 52 -3.37 -13.03 -3.51
C PRO A 52 -2.53 -13.56 -4.67
N VAL A 53 -1.93 -14.74 -4.48
CA VAL A 53 -1.11 -15.42 -5.48
C VAL A 53 -2.01 -16.29 -6.37
N ASN A 54 -1.70 -16.35 -7.68
CA ASN A 54 -2.46 -17.12 -8.67
C ASN A 54 -3.96 -16.73 -8.77
N ARG A 55 -4.32 -15.53 -8.34
CA ARG A 55 -5.70 -15.03 -8.39
C ARG A 55 -5.74 -13.69 -9.12
N ASN A 56 -6.64 -13.58 -10.09
CA ASN A 56 -6.96 -12.29 -10.69
C ASN A 56 -7.86 -11.51 -9.71
N PHE A 57 -7.41 -10.33 -9.30
CA PHE A 57 -8.13 -9.41 -8.42
C PHE A 57 -8.51 -8.09 -9.11
N ALA A 58 -8.43 -8.04 -10.45
CA ALA A 58 -8.97 -6.93 -11.21
C ALA A 58 -10.49 -7.04 -11.32
N TYR A 59 -11.18 -5.91 -11.32
CA TYR A 59 -12.60 -5.82 -11.65
C TYR A 59 -12.81 -4.83 -12.81
N TYR A 60 -13.82 -5.12 -13.61
CA TYR A 60 -14.22 -4.23 -14.70
C TYR A 60 -15.35 -3.32 -14.23
N ASN A 61 -15.07 -2.03 -14.11
CA ASN A 61 -16.08 -1.05 -13.73
C ASN A 61 -16.98 -0.73 -14.94
N LYS A 62 -18.16 -1.36 -15.00
CA LYS A 62 -19.11 -1.19 -16.12
C LYS A 62 -19.59 0.25 -16.32
N LYS A 63 -19.58 1.09 -15.28
CA LYS A 63 -20.04 2.49 -15.38
C LYS A 63 -18.99 3.38 -16.06
N THR A 64 -17.70 3.13 -15.79
CA THR A 64 -16.61 3.95 -16.31
C THR A 64 -15.88 3.31 -17.50
N GLY A 65 -16.13 2.02 -17.78
CA GLY A 65 -15.42 1.25 -18.81
C GLY A 65 -13.97 0.95 -18.47
N LYS A 66 -13.53 1.17 -17.22
CA LYS A 66 -12.14 1.01 -16.81
C LYS A 66 -11.90 -0.37 -16.19
N LEU A 67 -10.76 -0.97 -16.53
CA LEU A 67 -10.18 -2.06 -15.75
C LEU A 67 -9.52 -1.46 -14.52
N VAL A 68 -9.96 -1.87 -13.34
CA VAL A 68 -9.49 -1.34 -12.06
C VAL A 68 -8.93 -2.50 -11.24
N GLY A 69 -7.75 -2.30 -10.67
CA GLY A 69 -7.14 -3.24 -9.72
C GLY A 69 -7.43 -2.86 -8.27
N MET A 70 -6.99 -3.71 -7.34
CA MET A 70 -6.97 -3.48 -5.89
C MET A 70 -8.32 -3.45 -5.16
N ASP A 71 -9.45 -3.55 -5.86
CA ASP A 71 -10.75 -3.71 -5.21
C ASP A 71 -10.85 -5.09 -4.56
N GLY A 72 -11.16 -5.11 -3.27
CA GLY A 72 -11.12 -6.34 -2.46
C GLY A 72 -9.73 -6.80 -2.01
N VAL A 73 -8.65 -6.07 -2.34
CA VAL A 73 -7.32 -6.30 -1.75
C VAL A 73 -7.26 -5.60 -0.39
N TYR A 74 -6.95 -6.34 0.66
CA TYR A 74 -6.66 -5.74 1.96
C TYR A 74 -5.46 -4.80 1.83
N HIS A 75 -5.63 -3.58 2.32
CA HIS A 75 -4.60 -2.55 2.35
C HIS A 75 -4.62 -1.85 3.71
N GLU A 76 -3.43 -1.57 4.23
CA GLU A 76 -3.19 -0.84 5.49
C GLU A 76 -2.31 0.37 5.17
N HIS A 77 -2.68 1.55 5.68
CA HIS A 77 -1.98 2.81 5.43
C HIS A 77 -1.07 3.18 6.59
N TYR A 78 0.18 3.53 6.29
CA TYR A 78 1.17 4.02 7.24
C TYR A 78 1.50 5.47 6.90
N HIS A 79 0.86 6.39 7.63
CA HIS A 79 1.05 7.83 7.48
C HIS A 79 2.14 8.29 8.44
N HIS A 80 3.33 8.58 7.92
CA HIS A 80 4.39 9.16 8.75
C HIS A 80 4.59 10.65 8.47
N LYS A 81 4.27 11.11 7.26
CA LYS A 81 4.48 12.51 6.86
C LYS A 81 3.48 13.50 7.47
N ASP A 82 2.36 13.02 7.98
CA ASP A 82 1.27 13.88 8.49
C ASP A 82 1.42 14.26 9.98
N ASP A 83 2.45 13.76 10.69
CA ASP A 83 2.65 14.03 12.12
C ASP A 83 3.39 15.35 12.42
N ASP A 84 4.06 15.96 11.43
CA ASP A 84 4.81 17.21 11.63
C ASP A 84 3.94 18.48 11.49
N ASN A 85 2.70 18.38 10.97
CA ASN A 85 1.87 19.54 10.65
C ASN A 85 0.78 19.87 11.70
N LYS A 86 0.82 19.27 12.90
CA LYS A 86 -0.18 19.51 13.97
C LYS A 86 0.37 20.27 15.19
N ARG A 87 1.39 21.10 15.03
CA ARG A 87 2.00 21.87 16.15
C ARG A 87 1.96 23.40 16.04
N ASP A 88 1.22 23.96 15.08
CA ASP A 88 1.22 25.43 14.86
C ASP A 88 -0.16 26.11 15.06
N ASP A 89 -1.06 25.50 15.83
CA ASP A 89 -2.28 26.18 16.34
C ASP A 89 -2.34 26.10 17.88
N GLN A 90 -1.54 26.93 18.57
CA GLN A 90 -1.76 27.37 19.96
C GLN A 90 -1.47 28.86 20.10
#